data_AF-A0A1J3F1V5-F1
#
_entry.id   AF-A0A1J3F1V5-F1
#
_cell.length_a   1.000
_cell.length_b   1.000
_cell.length_c   1.000
_cell.angle_alpha   90.00
_cell.angle_beta   90.00
_cell.angle_gamma   90.00
#
_symmetry.space_group_name_H-M   'P 1'
#
loop_
_entity.id
_entity.type
_entity.pdbx_description
1 polymer ?
#
loop_
_entity_poly.entity_id
_entity_poly.type
_entity_poly.pdbx_seq_one_letter_code
_entity_poly.pdbx_strand_id
1 'polypeptide(L)'
;MVWLTNQQIGRWKSKRILVGSFLCWLILMFITPKVPLSSFRHHVFADKRNFMGVPNTLNVMTNFPFLIIGVLGFVLCIGGSFFNISLKGEIWGWTLFYAGIASLAFGSAYYHLKPDDNRIVWDTLPILIAYSSLFSSFLVERAGETVGLSCLVLLLLISFLSVAYARVFNDLRLC
;
A
#
# COMPACT_ATOMS: atom_id res chain seq x y z
N MET A 1 -36.94 23.57 5.76
CA MET A 1 -36.59 23.52 4.31
C MET A 1 -35.12 23.89 4.03
N VAL A 2 -34.57 24.97 4.61
CA VAL A 2 -33.20 25.46 4.35
C VAL A 2 -32.06 24.49 4.74
N TRP A 3 -32.27 23.66 5.77
CA TRP A 3 -31.27 22.67 6.20
C TRP A 3 -31.07 21.51 5.20
N LEU A 4 -32.15 21.05 4.57
CA LEU A 4 -32.10 19.97 3.58
C LEU A 4 -31.45 20.43 2.27
N THR A 5 -31.70 21.67 1.85
CA THR A 5 -31.07 22.26 0.66
C THR A 5 -29.56 22.47 0.87
N ASN A 6 -29.12 22.92 2.05
CA ASN A 6 -27.68 23.06 2.33
C ASN A 6 -26.94 21.71 2.35
N GLN A 7 -27.54 20.65 2.91
CA GLN A 7 -26.95 19.30 2.85
C GLN A 7 -26.91 18.74 1.43
N GLN A 8 -27.94 19.00 0.62
CA GLN A 8 -27.93 18.61 -0.79
C GLN A 8 -26.88 19.37 -1.61
N ILE A 9 -26.73 20.68 -1.41
CA ILE A 9 -25.71 21.50 -2.07
C ILE A 9 -24.30 21.04 -1.69
N GLY A 10 -24.05 20.71 -0.42
CA GLY A 10 -22.75 20.18 0.06
C GLY A 10 -22.41 18.80 -0.55
N ARG A 11 -23.38 17.88 -0.61
CA ARG A 11 -23.22 16.57 -1.27
C ARG A 11 -22.98 16.72 -2.77
N TRP A 12 -23.64 17.67 -3.42
CA TRP A 12 -23.50 17.91 -4.86
C TRP A 12 -22.13 18.49 -5.22
N LYS A 13 -21.62 19.44 -4.44
CA LYS A 13 -20.25 19.95 -4.58
C LYS A 13 -19.20 18.85 -4.39
N SER A 14 -19.37 18.00 -3.38
CA SER A 14 -18.44 16.89 -3.09
C SER A 14 -18.39 15.86 -4.22
N LYS A 15 -19.55 15.51 -4.82
CA LYS A 15 -19.61 14.61 -5.98
C LYS A 15 -18.89 15.19 -7.19
N ARG A 16 -19.03 16.49 -7.46
CA ARG A 16 -18.34 17.17 -8.58
C ARG A 16 -16.82 17.16 -8.40
N ILE A 17 -16.35 17.36 -7.17
CA ILE A 17 -14.91 17.29 -6.85
C ILE A 17 -14.40 15.87 -7.11
N LEU A 18 -15.08 14.84 -6.60
CA LEU A 18 -14.69 13.43 -6.82
C LEU A 18 -14.64 13.07 -8.32
N VAL A 19 -15.67 13.44 -9.08
CA VAL A 19 -15.71 13.20 -10.54
C VAL A 19 -14.59 13.97 -11.25
N GLY A 20 -14.37 15.24 -10.87
CA GLY A 20 -13.29 16.05 -11.42
C GLY A 20 -11.90 15.46 -11.13
N SER A 21 -11.66 15.01 -9.89
CA SER A 21 -10.42 14.34 -9.49
C SER A 21 -10.19 13.03 -10.25
N PHE A 22 -11.24 12.23 -10.43
CA PHE A 22 -11.17 10.98 -11.18
C PHE A 22 -10.87 11.22 -12.67
N LEU A 23 -11.54 12.19 -13.30
CA LEU A 23 -11.27 12.59 -14.68
C LEU A 23 -9.85 13.12 -14.84
N CYS A 24 -9.38 13.95 -13.91
CA CYS A 24 -8.01 14.45 -13.90
C CYS A 24 -7.01 13.30 -13.82
N TRP A 25 -7.22 12.33 -12.93
CA TRP A 25 -6.38 11.14 -12.82
C TRP A 25 -6.37 10.31 -14.11
N LEU A 26 -7.52 10.11 -14.76
CA LEU A 26 -7.60 9.43 -16.06
C LEU A 26 -6.83 10.16 -17.17
N ILE A 27 -6.94 11.50 -17.22
CA ILE A 27 -6.21 12.31 -18.19
C ILE A 27 -4.70 12.18 -17.95
N LEU A 28 -4.25 12.23 -16.70
CA LEU A 28 -2.84 12.01 -16.34
C LEU A 28 -2.36 10.61 -16.75
N MET A 29 -3.17 9.57 -16.54
CA MET A 29 -2.86 8.20 -16.99
C MET A 29 -2.78 8.08 -18.51
N PHE A 30 -3.51 8.89 -19.27
CA PHE A 30 -3.42 8.89 -20.73
C PHE A 30 -2.20 9.65 -21.26
N ILE A 31 -1.84 10.76 -20.62
CA ILE A 31 -0.76 11.65 -21.08
C ILE A 31 0.62 11.13 -20.66
N THR A 32 0.73 10.57 -19.45
CA THR A 32 2.02 10.12 -18.92
C THR A 32 2.53 8.89 -19.68
N PRO A 33 3.81 8.84 -20.09
CA PRO A 33 4.37 7.66 -20.72
C PRO A 33 4.36 6.49 -19.74
N LYS A 34 4.26 5.26 -20.27
CA LYS A 34 4.38 4.04 -19.47
C LYS A 34 5.67 4.05 -18.66
N VAL A 35 5.60 3.54 -17.43
CA VAL A 35 6.79 3.35 -16.59
C VAL A 35 7.15 1.86 -16.67
N PRO A 36 8.11 1.47 -17.53
CA PRO A 36 8.41 0.06 -17.77
C PRO A 36 9.04 -0.61 -16.56
N LEU A 37 8.44 -1.71 -16.11
CA LEU A 37 8.98 -2.57 -15.05
C LEU A 37 10.41 -3.03 -15.38
N SER A 38 10.63 -3.44 -16.63
CA SER A 38 11.87 -4.00 -17.17
C SER A 38 12.97 -2.99 -17.53
N SER A 39 12.83 -1.71 -17.15
CA SER A 39 13.90 -0.76 -17.42
C SER A 39 15.16 -1.14 -16.64
N PHE A 40 16.26 -1.38 -17.35
CA PHE A 40 17.57 -1.71 -16.79
C PHE A 40 18.00 -0.77 -15.64
N ARG A 41 17.50 0.48 -15.62
CA ARG A 41 17.82 1.48 -14.58
C ARG A 41 17.14 1.23 -13.23
N HIS A 42 16.02 0.50 -13.15
CA HIS A 42 15.30 0.29 -11.88
C HIS A 42 16.04 -0.64 -10.91
N HIS A 43 16.89 -1.51 -11.43
CA HIS A 43 17.66 -2.50 -10.67
C HIS A 43 19.06 -2.01 -10.26
N VAL A 44 19.46 -0.81 -10.70
CA VAL A 44 20.78 -0.26 -10.42
C VAL A 44 20.74 0.58 -9.16
N PHE A 45 21.03 -0.05 -8.03
CA PHE A 45 21.17 0.67 -6.75
C PHE A 45 22.45 1.50 -6.68
N ALA A 46 22.37 2.66 -6.02
CA ALA A 46 23.51 3.49 -5.68
C ALA A 46 24.42 2.79 -4.67
N ASP A 47 23.83 1.99 -3.76
CA ASP A 47 24.60 1.12 -2.89
C ASP A 47 25.19 -0.04 -3.70
N LYS A 48 26.51 -0.14 -3.73
CA LYS A 48 27.27 -1.24 -4.34
C LYS A 48 28.11 -2.01 -3.33
N ARG A 49 27.94 -1.73 -2.03
CA ARG A 49 28.66 -2.43 -0.96
C ARG A 49 28.27 -3.91 -0.95
N ASN A 50 29.26 -4.74 -0.62
CA ASN A 50 29.10 -6.18 -0.43
C ASN A 50 29.80 -6.59 0.86
N PHE A 51 29.13 -6.35 1.99
CA PHE A 51 29.62 -6.74 3.29
C PHE A 51 29.18 -8.17 3.61
N MET A 52 30.10 -9.02 4.06
CA MET A 52 29.82 -10.41 4.45
C MET A 52 29.08 -11.25 3.37
N GLY A 53 29.27 -10.94 2.09
CA GLY A 53 28.61 -11.64 0.98
C GLY A 53 27.19 -11.16 0.66
N VAL A 54 26.70 -10.11 1.32
CA VAL A 54 25.38 -9.50 1.07
C VAL A 54 25.53 -8.32 0.11
N PRO A 55 25.11 -8.43 -1.16
CA PRO A 55 25.14 -7.31 -2.11
C PRO A 55 24.11 -6.23 -1.73
N ASN A 56 24.36 -4.98 -2.12
CA ASN A 56 23.53 -3.81 -1.78
C ASN A 56 23.24 -3.77 -0.26
N THR A 57 24.30 -4.01 0.54
CA THR A 57 24.19 -4.34 1.96
C THR A 57 23.29 -3.38 2.74
N LEU A 58 23.43 -2.07 2.56
CA LEU A 58 22.62 -1.13 3.34
C LEU A 58 21.16 -1.20 2.94
N ASN A 59 20.84 -1.37 1.65
CA ASN A 59 19.45 -1.54 1.20
C ASN A 59 18.81 -2.78 1.85
N VAL A 60 19.56 -3.87 1.99
CA VAL A 60 19.08 -5.09 2.65
C VAL A 60 18.94 -4.86 4.17
N MET A 61 19.95 -4.29 4.82
CA MET A 61 19.99 -4.12 6.27
C MET A 61 18.94 -3.13 6.79
N THR A 62 18.61 -2.09 6.02
CA THR A 62 17.56 -1.12 6.40
C THR A 62 16.17 -1.73 6.46
N ASN A 63 15.96 -2.97 5.98
CA ASN A 63 14.70 -3.70 6.14
C ASN A 63 14.49 -4.28 7.54
N PHE A 64 15.56 -4.47 8.32
CA PHE A 64 15.48 -5.10 9.63
C PHE A 64 14.63 -4.32 10.67
N PRO A 65 14.73 -2.98 10.77
CA PRO A 65 13.82 -2.20 11.62
C PRO A 65 12.34 -2.38 11.26
N PHE A 66 11.99 -2.47 9.98
CA PHE A 66 10.61 -2.73 9.54
C PHE A 66 10.14 -4.10 9.99
N LEU A 67 11.00 -5.13 9.93
CA LEU A 67 10.65 -6.46 10.43
C LEU A 67 10.33 -6.43 11.93
N ILE A 68 11.15 -5.75 12.74
CA ILE A 68 10.93 -5.63 14.19
C ILE A 68 9.57 -4.96 14.45
N ILE A 69 9.32 -3.80 13.84
CA ILE A 69 8.09 -3.04 14.04
C ILE A 69 6.86 -3.83 13.55
N GLY A 70 6.97 -4.47 12.38
CA GLY A 70 5.92 -5.29 11.79
C GLY A 70 5.55 -6.47 12.68
N VAL A 71 6.53 -7.24 13.16
CA VAL A 71 6.28 -8.40 14.03
C VAL A 71 5.71 -7.98 15.38
N LEU A 72 6.29 -6.95 16.02
CA LEU A 72 5.79 -6.46 17.30
C LEU A 72 4.35 -5.96 17.18
N GLY A 73 4.06 -5.12 16.19
CA GLY A 73 2.70 -4.63 15.96
C GLY A 73 1.71 -5.75 15.66
N PHE A 74 2.08 -6.71 14.82
CA PHE A 74 1.25 -7.87 14.49
C PHE A 74 0.91 -8.72 15.72
N VAL A 75 1.91 -9.04 16.55
CA VAL A 75 1.71 -9.79 17.80
C VAL A 75 0.82 -9.02 18.77
N LEU A 76 1.02 -7.70 18.91
CA LEU A 76 0.21 -6.86 19.78
C LEU A 76 -1.25 -6.74 19.31
N CYS A 77 -1.48 -6.70 18.00
CA CYS A 77 -2.83 -6.69 17.43
C CYS A 77 -3.59 -8.00 17.69
N ILE A 78 -2.93 -9.15 17.52
CA ILE A 78 -3.55 -10.47 17.78
C ILE A 78 -3.72 -10.72 19.27
N GLY A 79 -2.79 -10.23 20.10
CA GLY A 79 -2.82 -10.37 21.56
C GLY A 79 -3.91 -9.55 22.26
N GLY A 80 -4.64 -8.68 21.54
CA GLY A 80 -5.86 -8.02 22.00
C GLY A 80 -5.72 -7.03 23.17
N SER A 81 -4.49 -6.79 23.66
CA SER A 81 -4.27 -6.15 24.96
C SER A 81 -3.73 -4.73 24.90
N PHE A 82 -3.20 -4.26 23.76
CA PHE A 82 -2.33 -3.07 23.76
C PHE A 82 -2.92 -1.83 23.11
N PHE A 83 -3.56 -1.98 21.95
CA PHE A 83 -4.25 -0.88 21.31
C PHE A 83 -5.66 -0.80 21.91
N ASN A 84 -6.09 0.39 22.33
CA ASN A 84 -7.45 0.64 22.83
C ASN A 84 -8.47 0.60 21.66
N ILE A 85 -8.40 -0.47 20.86
CA ILE A 85 -9.19 -0.73 19.66
C ILE A 85 -10.60 -1.04 20.12
N SER A 86 -11.52 -0.14 19.80
CA SER A 86 -12.92 -0.24 20.18
C SER A 86 -13.74 -1.10 19.21
N LEU A 87 -13.30 -1.18 17.94
CA LEU A 87 -14.03 -1.81 16.84
C LEU A 87 -13.34 -3.08 16.34
N LYS A 88 -14.10 -4.16 16.16
CA LYS A 88 -13.55 -5.45 15.69
C LYS A 88 -12.92 -5.33 14.29
N GLY A 89 -13.51 -4.53 13.40
CA GLY A 89 -12.99 -4.29 12.06
C GLY A 89 -11.66 -3.54 12.02
N GLU A 90 -11.37 -2.74 13.05
CA GLU A 90 -10.10 -2.02 13.17
C GLU A 90 -8.93 -2.99 13.42
N ILE A 91 -9.18 -4.10 14.13
CA ILE A 91 -8.19 -5.17 14.35
C ILE A 91 -7.73 -5.75 13.02
N TRP A 92 -8.64 -6.00 12.08
CA TRP A 92 -8.28 -6.54 10.76
C TRP A 92 -7.40 -5.59 9.96
N GLY A 93 -7.74 -4.29 9.96
CA GLY A 93 -6.94 -3.26 9.29
C GLY A 93 -5.53 -3.16 9.87
N TRP A 94 -5.40 -3.04 11.19
CA TRP A 94 -4.08 -2.97 11.83
C TRP A 94 -3.28 -4.27 11.69
N THR A 95 -3.93 -5.43 11.80
CA THR A 95 -3.27 -6.73 11.64
C THR A 95 -2.68 -6.87 10.24
N LEU A 96 -3.46 -6.53 9.20
CA LEU A 96 -2.98 -6.58 7.82
C LEU A 96 -1.93 -5.51 7.52
N PHE A 97 -2.02 -4.33 8.14
CA PHE A 97 -0.98 -3.32 8.07
C PHE A 97 0.36 -3.85 8.58
N TYR A 98 0.40 -4.35 9.82
CA TYR A 98 1.63 -4.85 10.41
C TYR A 98 2.14 -6.14 9.75
N ALA A 99 1.25 -7.02 9.29
CA ALA A 99 1.61 -8.16 8.46
C ALA A 99 2.23 -7.70 7.12
N GLY A 100 1.69 -6.64 6.52
CA GLY A 100 2.24 -5.99 5.33
C GLY A 100 3.65 -5.43 5.59
N ILE A 101 3.87 -4.73 6.71
CA ILE A 101 5.19 -4.21 7.10
C ILE A 101 6.21 -5.32 7.37
N ALA A 102 5.80 -6.42 8.01
CA ALA A 102 6.68 -7.58 8.19
C ALA A 102 7.01 -8.25 6.84
N SER A 103 6.01 -8.42 5.98
CA SER A 103 6.17 -9.00 4.64
C SER A 103 7.02 -8.12 3.73
N LEU A 104 6.91 -6.79 3.87
CA LEU A 104 7.73 -5.80 3.19
C LEU A 104 9.21 -6.03 3.48
N ALA A 105 9.58 -6.23 4.74
CA ALA A 105 10.97 -6.44 5.11
C ALA A 105 11.58 -7.65 4.39
N PHE A 106 10.83 -8.75 4.28
CA PHE A 106 11.26 -9.94 3.55
C PHE A 106 11.29 -9.72 2.03
N GLY A 107 10.23 -9.15 1.48
CA GLY A 107 10.09 -8.90 0.05
C GLY A 107 11.15 -7.94 -0.48
N SER A 108 11.39 -6.86 0.25
CA SER A 108 12.41 -5.86 -0.05
C SER A 108 13.81 -6.44 0.06
N ALA A 109 14.11 -7.20 1.12
CA ALA A 109 15.40 -7.88 1.23
C ALA A 109 15.60 -8.88 0.07
N TYR A 110 14.58 -9.66 -0.26
CA TYR A 110 14.62 -10.63 -1.37
C TYR A 110 14.88 -9.97 -2.72
N TYR A 111 14.30 -8.79 -2.96
CA TYR A 111 14.54 -7.96 -4.14
C TYR A 111 15.96 -7.36 -4.13
N HIS A 112 16.38 -6.70 -3.05
CA HIS A 112 17.68 -6.04 -2.98
C HIS A 112 18.87 -7.01 -2.99
N LEU A 113 18.69 -8.25 -2.53
CA LEU A 113 19.72 -9.29 -2.63
C LEU A 113 20.04 -9.67 -4.07
N LYS A 114 19.03 -9.71 -4.95
CA LYS A 114 19.21 -10.03 -6.36
C LYS A 114 18.14 -9.31 -7.19
N PRO A 115 18.38 -8.05 -7.58
CA PRO A 115 17.35 -7.23 -8.20
C PRO A 115 16.91 -7.81 -9.55
N ASP A 116 15.62 -8.10 -9.69
CA ASP A 116 15.02 -8.56 -10.94
C ASP A 116 13.52 -8.22 -11.03
N ASP A 117 12.96 -8.23 -12.24
CA ASP A 117 11.56 -7.88 -12.54
C ASP A 117 10.54 -8.82 -11.89
N ASN A 118 10.92 -10.04 -11.52
CA ASN A 118 10.04 -10.99 -10.84
C ASN A 118 10.03 -10.74 -9.33
N ARG A 119 11.12 -10.23 -8.78
CA ARG A 119 11.31 -10.00 -7.35
C ARG A 119 10.75 -8.68 -6.86
N ILE A 120 10.77 -7.65 -7.70
CA ILE A 120 10.20 -6.33 -7.36
C ILE A 120 8.73 -6.43 -6.93
N VAL A 121 7.97 -7.38 -7.47
CA VAL A 121 6.58 -7.66 -7.05
C VAL A 121 6.47 -7.95 -5.57
N TRP A 122 7.45 -8.68 -5.02
CA TRP A 122 7.47 -9.05 -3.61
C TRP A 122 7.84 -7.89 -2.71
N ASP A 123 8.50 -6.85 -3.24
CA ASP A 123 8.75 -5.59 -2.53
C ASP A 123 7.52 -4.65 -2.61
N THR A 124 6.90 -4.54 -3.79
CA THR A 124 5.77 -3.62 -4.04
C THR A 124 4.45 -4.09 -3.43
N LEU A 125 4.11 -5.37 -3.54
CA LEU A 125 2.81 -5.88 -3.08
C LEU A 125 2.60 -5.67 -1.56
N PRO A 126 3.57 -5.99 -0.68
CA PRO A 126 3.42 -5.70 0.75
C PRO A 126 3.24 -4.20 1.06
N ILE A 127 3.90 -3.31 0.32
CA ILE A 127 3.73 -1.84 0.46
C ILE A 127 2.27 -1.47 0.19
N LEU A 128 1.71 -1.96 -0.91
CA LEU A 128 0.32 -1.67 -1.30
C LEU A 128 -0.69 -2.22 -0.30
N ILE A 129 -0.45 -3.43 0.22
CA ILE A 129 -1.26 -4.03 1.29
C ILE A 129 -1.21 -3.16 2.55
N ALA A 130 -0.01 -2.72 2.96
CA ALA A 130 0.15 -1.87 4.13
C ALA A 130 -0.59 -0.54 3.96
N TYR A 131 -0.41 0.16 2.85
CA TYR A 131 -1.13 1.42 2.59
C TYR A 131 -2.65 1.25 2.54
N SER A 132 -3.13 0.21 1.85
CA SER A 132 -4.56 -0.09 1.76
C SER A 132 -5.16 -0.35 3.14
N SER A 133 -4.44 -1.10 3.98
CA SER A 133 -4.87 -1.45 5.33
C SER A 133 -4.85 -0.26 6.27
N LEU A 134 -3.83 0.58 6.20
CA LEU A 134 -3.74 1.82 6.98
C LEU A 134 -4.86 2.80 6.63
N PHE A 135 -5.07 3.04 5.33
CA PHE A 135 -6.13 3.94 4.86
C PHE A 135 -7.52 3.45 5.28
N SER A 136 -7.78 2.15 5.12
CA SER A 136 -9.03 1.54 5.58
C SER A 136 -9.23 1.67 7.08
N SER A 137 -8.17 1.50 7.89
CA SER A 137 -8.25 1.64 9.36
C SER A 137 -8.70 3.04 9.77
N PHE A 138 -8.16 4.09 9.15
CA PHE A 138 -8.65 5.45 9.37
C PHE A 138 -10.10 5.63 8.92
N LEU A 139 -10.54 4.94 7.88
CA LEU A 139 -11.92 5.01 7.43
C LEU A 139 -12.87 4.26 8.38
N VAL A 140 -12.44 3.15 8.98
CA VAL A 140 -13.18 2.47 10.07
C VAL A 140 -13.42 3.43 11.22
N GLU A 141 -12.37 4.15 11.67
CA GLU A 141 -12.48 5.12 12.76
C GLU A 141 -13.40 6.32 12.43
N ARG A 142 -13.38 6.80 11.18
CA ARG A 142 -14.06 8.06 10.82
C ARG A 142 -15.44 7.89 10.20
N ALA A 143 -15.66 6.81 9.46
CA ALA A 143 -16.88 6.57 8.68
C ALA A 143 -17.63 5.30 9.11
N GLY A 144 -17.05 4.52 10.03
CA GLY A 144 -17.66 3.32 10.59
C GLY A 144 -17.14 2.02 9.97
N GLU A 145 -17.38 0.93 10.70
CA GLU A 145 -16.82 -0.39 10.44
C GLU A 145 -17.17 -0.95 9.05
N THR A 146 -18.44 -0.89 8.64
CA THR A 146 -18.88 -1.43 7.34
C THR A 146 -18.21 -0.72 6.17
N VAL A 147 -18.10 0.62 6.24
CA VAL A 147 -17.50 1.42 5.17
C VAL A 147 -15.99 1.17 5.12
N GLY A 148 -15.33 1.17 6.26
CA GLY A 148 -13.89 0.90 6.36
C GLY A 148 -13.51 -0.50 5.88
N LEU A 149 -14.22 -1.55 6.31
CA LEU A 149 -13.96 -2.93 5.88
C LEU A 149 -14.28 -3.16 4.40
N SER A 150 -15.35 -2.56 3.88
CA SER A 150 -15.64 -2.63 2.43
C SER A 150 -14.52 -1.96 1.63
N CYS A 151 -14.01 -0.83 2.13
CA CYS A 151 -12.86 -0.14 1.54
C CYS A 151 -11.58 -0.98 1.62
N LEU A 152 -11.36 -1.71 2.72
CA LEU A 152 -10.22 -2.63 2.87
C LEU A 152 -10.21 -3.66 1.74
N VAL A 153 -11.32 -4.40 1.59
CA VAL A 153 -11.45 -5.46 0.59
C VAL A 153 -11.25 -4.90 -0.81
N LEU A 154 -11.88 -3.76 -1.12
CA LEU A 154 -11.77 -3.12 -2.42
C LEU A 154 -10.33 -2.70 -2.73
N LEU A 155 -9.64 -2.03 -1.78
CA LEU A 155 -8.27 -1.56 -1.99
C LEU A 155 -7.25 -2.70 -2.09
N LEU A 156 -7.44 -3.78 -1.33
CA LEU A 156 -6.61 -4.97 -1.48
C LEU A 156 -6.79 -5.60 -2.85
N LEU A 157 -8.02 -5.76 -3.34
CA LEU A 157 -8.30 -6.24 -4.69
C LEU A 157 -7.64 -5.35 -5.75
N ILE A 158 -7.75 -4.02 -5.61
CA ILE A 158 -7.10 -3.06 -6.51
C ILE A 158 -5.57 -3.22 -6.46
N SER A 159 -4.99 -3.44 -5.28
CA SER A 159 -3.55 -3.66 -5.11
C SER A 159 -3.07 -4.91 -5.84
N PHE A 160 -3.78 -6.03 -5.71
CA PHE A 160 -3.46 -7.27 -6.45
C PHE A 160 -3.62 -7.10 -7.96
N LEU A 161 -4.71 -6.48 -8.40
CA LEU A 161 -4.96 -6.22 -9.83
C LEU A 161 -3.93 -5.27 -10.43
N SER A 162 -3.50 -4.26 -9.67
CA SER A 162 -2.48 -3.31 -10.06
C SER A 162 -1.13 -4.00 -10.29
N VAL A 163 -0.69 -4.82 -9.34
CA VAL A 163 0.56 -5.59 -9.47
C VAL A 163 0.47 -6.58 -10.64
N ALA A 164 -0.67 -7.26 -10.80
CA ALA A 164 -0.89 -8.14 -11.95
C ALA A 164 -0.84 -7.37 -13.28
N TYR A 165 -1.45 -6.19 -13.34
CA TYR A 165 -1.40 -5.31 -14.50
C TYR A 165 0.03 -4.92 -14.84
N ALA A 166 0.81 -4.47 -13.84
CA ALA A 166 2.20 -4.09 -14.04
C ALA A 166 3.05 -5.22 -14.61
N ARG A 167 2.76 -6.47 -14.20
CA ARG A 167 3.45 -7.66 -14.68
C ARG A 167 3.07 -8.08 -16.09
N VAL A 168 1.78 -8.01 -16.44
CA VAL A 168 1.30 -8.39 -17.78
C VAL A 168 1.61 -7.33 -18.82
N PHE A 169 1.45 -6.05 -18.47
CA PHE A 169 1.57 -4.93 -19.41
C PHE A 169 2.88 -4.16 -19.32
N ASN A 170 3.80 -4.58 -18.43
CA ASN A 170 5.09 -3.94 -18.20
C ASN A 170 4.93 -2.44 -17.90
N ASP A 171 4.02 -2.10 -16.97
CA ASP A 171 3.62 -0.72 -16.69
C ASP A 171 3.28 -0.51 -15.22
N LEU A 172 4.18 0.15 -14.49
CA LEU A 172 4.10 0.37 -13.05
C LEU A 172 3.15 1.51 -12.63
N ARG A 173 2.53 2.24 -13.56
CA ARG A 173 1.76 3.45 -13.24
C ARG A 173 0.59 3.24 -12.27
N LEU A 174 0.06 2.02 -12.17
CA LEU A 174 -1.05 1.70 -11.28
C LEU A 174 -0.58 1.21 -9.89
N CYS A 175 0.71 0.92 -9.73
CA CYS A 175 1.30 0.38 -8.49
C CYS A 175 1.70 1.49 -7.51
#